data_AF-A0A662HK31-F1
#
_entry.id   AF-A0A662HK31-F1
#
_cell.length_a   1.000
_cell.length_b   1.000
_cell.length_c   1.000
_cell.angle_alpha   90.00
_cell.angle_beta   90.00
_cell.angle_gamma   90.00
#
_symmetry.space_group_name_H-M   'P 1'
#
loop_
_entity.id
_entity.type
_entity.pdbx_description
1 polymer ?
#
loop_
_entity_poly.entity_id
_entity_poly.type
_entity_poly.pdbx_seq_one_letter_code
_entity_poly.pdbx_strand_id
1 'polypeptide(L)'
;MYEMRRPNIILIGIDTLRADHLTCYGYIRKTSPNIDRIARESIMFTSAYATGIPTHPGWTTILTGVHPLVHGIVSHVGTRKLSPEIPMVQEVLRAN
;
A
#
# COMPACT_ATOMS: atom_id res chain seq x y z
N MET A 1 -1.37 -23.05 -25.85
CA MET A 1 -1.54 -21.61 -25.59
C MET A 1 -1.95 -21.47 -24.13
N TYR A 2 -1.15 -20.84 -23.27
CA TYR A 2 -1.55 -20.62 -21.88
C TYR A 2 -2.53 -19.45 -21.84
N GLU A 3 -3.77 -19.70 -21.41
CA GLU A 3 -4.75 -18.65 -21.18
C GLU A 3 -4.30 -17.89 -19.92
N MET A 4 -3.88 -16.64 -20.07
CA MET A 4 -3.55 -15.79 -18.92
C MET A 4 -4.85 -15.42 -18.20
N ARG A 5 -5.22 -16.22 -17.20
CA ARG A 5 -6.30 -15.89 -16.29
C ARG A 5 -5.94 -14.61 -15.54
N ARG A 6 -6.87 -13.65 -15.50
CA ARG A 6 -6.72 -12.44 -14.68
C ARG A 6 -6.58 -12.86 -13.21
N PRO A 7 -5.52 -12.45 -12.51
CA PRO A 7 -5.35 -12.78 -11.12
C PRO A 7 -6.32 -11.98 -10.25
N ASN A 8 -6.71 -12.56 -9.12
CA ASN A 8 -7.34 -11.79 -8.05
C ASN A 8 -6.25 -10.97 -7.36
N ILE A 9 -6.54 -9.70 -7.04
CA ILE A 9 -5.63 -8.79 -6.36
C ILE A 9 -6.20 -8.48 -4.99
N ILE A 10 -5.40 -8.70 -3.94
CA ILE A 10 -5.73 -8.36 -2.55
C ILE A 10 -4.67 -7.40 -2.03
N LEU A 11 -5.09 -6.18 -1.69
CA LEU A 11 -4.25 -5.20 -1.01
C LEU A 11 -4.52 -5.25 0.48
N ILE A 12 -3.54 -5.68 1.27
CA ILE A 12 -3.62 -5.71 2.74
C ILE A 12 -2.84 -4.50 3.27
N GLY A 13 -3.51 -3.61 3.98
CA GLY A 13 -2.86 -2.49 4.67
C GLY A 13 -3.01 -2.60 6.18
N ILE A 14 -1.99 -2.13 6.90
CA ILE A 14 -1.93 -2.13 8.36
C ILE A 14 -1.51 -0.72 8.78
N ASP A 15 -2.34 -0.06 9.58
CA ASP A 15 -2.07 1.31 10.01
C ASP A 15 -0.98 1.34 11.09
N THR A 16 -0.10 2.35 11.01
CA THR A 16 1.01 2.59 11.96
C THR A 16 2.03 1.45 12.11
N LEU A 17 2.05 0.47 11.20
CA LEU A 17 2.95 -0.67 11.29
C LEU A 17 4.41 -0.28 11.06
N ARG A 18 5.28 -0.68 12.00
CA ARG A 18 6.73 -0.60 11.81
C ARG A 18 7.29 -1.93 11.33
N ALA A 19 8.11 -1.89 10.29
CA ALA A 19 8.78 -3.08 9.76
C ALA A 19 9.67 -3.77 10.81
N ASP A 20 10.40 -2.99 11.61
CA ASP A 20 11.30 -3.51 12.66
C ASP A 20 10.59 -4.17 13.85
N HIS A 21 9.26 -4.25 13.85
CA HIS A 21 8.45 -4.99 14.82
C HIS A 21 7.83 -6.27 14.23
N LEU A 22 8.27 -6.70 13.05
CA LEU A 22 7.90 -7.95 12.39
C LEU A 22 9.06 -8.95 12.45
N THR A 23 8.76 -10.22 12.76
CA THR A 23 9.79 -11.28 12.84
C THR A 23 10.53 -11.44 11.52
N CYS A 24 9.82 -11.38 10.39
CA CYS A 24 10.42 -11.49 9.05
C CYS A 24 11.42 -10.37 8.69
N TYR A 25 11.40 -9.26 9.43
CA TYR A 25 12.38 -8.16 9.32
C TYR A 25 13.43 -8.18 10.45
N GLY A 26 13.49 -9.25 11.25
CA GLY A 26 14.50 -9.44 12.30
C GLY A 26 14.07 -9.05 13.71
N TYR A 27 12.79 -8.79 13.97
CA TYR A 27 12.33 -8.50 15.32
C TYR A 27 12.49 -9.71 16.26
N ILE A 28 12.95 -9.46 17.48
CA ILE A 28 13.30 -10.53 18.44
C ILE A 28 12.08 -11.33 18.95
N ARG A 29 10.88 -10.72 18.92
CA ARG A 29 9.64 -11.38 19.35
C ARG A 29 8.91 -11.93 18.13
N LYS A 30 8.30 -13.11 18.27
CA LYS A 30 7.42 -13.71 17.25
C LYS A 30 6.05 -13.02 17.24
N THR A 31 5.97 -11.84 16.63
CA THR A 31 4.75 -11.00 16.61
C THR A 31 3.88 -11.23 15.39
N SER A 32 4.43 -11.82 14.32
CA SER A 32 3.81 -11.75 12.99
C SER A 32 3.72 -13.09 12.23
N PRO A 33 3.32 -14.22 12.86
CA PRO A 33 3.46 -15.56 12.26
C PRO A 33 2.79 -15.72 10.88
N ASN A 34 1.65 -15.06 10.65
CA ASN A 34 0.96 -15.10 9.35
C ASN A 34 1.67 -14.25 8.28
N ILE A 35 2.19 -13.08 8.64
CA ILE A 35 2.98 -12.24 7.73
C ILE A 35 4.30 -12.94 7.41
N ASP A 36 4.92 -13.58 8.40
CA ASP A 36 6.16 -14.34 8.23
C ASP A 36 5.97 -15.51 7.25
N ARG A 37 4.80 -16.16 7.25
CA ARG A 37 4.46 -17.20 6.27
C ARG A 37 4.35 -16.62 4.86
N ILE A 38 3.62 -15.52 4.69
CA ILE A 38 3.47 -14.85 3.39
C ILE A 38 4.84 -14.40 2.86
N ALA A 39 5.68 -13.82 3.72
CA ALA A 39 7.01 -13.33 3.34
C ALA A 39 7.92 -14.43 2.78
N ARG A 40 7.85 -15.67 3.28
CA ARG A 40 8.64 -16.81 2.75
C ARG A 40 8.21 -17.25 1.35
N GLU A 41 6.98 -16.96 0.97
CA GLU A 41 6.38 -17.33 -0.32
C GLU A 41 6.34 -16.14 -1.29
N SER A 42 6.92 -14.99 -0.91
CA SER A 42 6.79 -13.71 -1.62
C SER A 42 8.14 -13.04 -1.85
N ILE A 43 8.13 -12.00 -2.68
CA ILE A 43 9.24 -11.04 -2.75
C ILE A 43 9.07 -10.05 -1.60
N MET A 44 10.11 -9.91 -0.78
CA MET A 44 10.14 -8.98 0.35
C MET A 44 11.06 -7.80 0.06
N PHE A 45 10.52 -6.58 0.15
CA PHE A 45 11.30 -5.35 -0.02
C PHE A 45 11.88 -4.92 1.34
N THR A 46 13.20 -4.85 1.45
CA THR A 46 13.89 -4.37 2.67
C THR A 46 14.05 -2.85 2.71
N SER A 47 13.73 -2.16 1.61
CA SER A 47 13.79 -0.71 1.48
C SER A 47 12.50 -0.21 0.80
N ALA A 48 11.42 -0.17 1.58
CA ALA A 48 10.13 0.38 1.17
C ALA A 48 9.81 1.61 2.04
N TYR A 49 9.62 2.76 1.41
CA TYR A 49 9.40 4.03 2.10
C TYR A 49 7.96 4.50 1.95
N ALA A 50 7.38 5.01 3.03
CA ALA A 50 6.09 5.68 2.96
C ALA A 50 6.20 6.93 2.09
N THR A 51 5.20 7.15 1.23
CA THR A 51 5.17 8.29 0.30
C THR A 51 4.86 9.62 0.99
N GLY A 52 4.43 9.60 2.24
CA GLY A 52 4.18 10.77 3.06
C GLY A 52 3.69 10.41 4.46
N ILE A 53 3.63 11.43 5.31
CA ILE A 53 2.98 11.40 6.63
C ILE A 53 1.88 12.47 6.55
N PRO A 54 0.60 12.21 6.90
CA PRO A 54 0.06 11.08 7.67
C PRO A 54 -0.80 10.07 6.84
N THR A 55 -1.61 9.22 7.50
CA THR A 55 -2.33 8.07 6.91
C THR A 55 -3.20 8.45 5.70
N HIS A 56 -3.91 9.59 5.72
CA HIS A 56 -4.79 9.99 4.61
C HIS A 56 -3.98 10.25 3.30
N PRO A 57 -2.99 11.17 3.26
CA PRO A 57 -2.13 11.32 2.09
C PRO A 57 -1.43 10.03 1.65
N GLY A 58 -0.89 9.25 2.59
CA GLY A 58 -0.20 7.99 2.28
C GLY A 58 -1.10 7.00 1.53
N TRP A 59 -2.32 6.81 2.02
CA TRP A 59 -3.30 5.95 1.35
C TRP A 59 -3.79 6.52 0.02
N THR A 60 -4.00 7.83 -0.09
CA THR A 60 -4.33 8.46 -1.37
C THR A 60 -3.23 8.19 -2.40
N THR A 61 -1.96 8.30 -2.02
CA THR A 61 -0.85 7.96 -2.92
C THR A 61 -0.81 6.47 -3.27
N ILE A 62 -1.00 5.56 -2.30
CA ILE A 62 -1.03 4.11 -2.56
C ILE A 62 -2.12 3.76 -3.59
N LEU A 63 -3.30 4.37 -3.46
CA LEU A 63 -4.44 4.06 -4.32
C LEU A 63 -4.40 4.78 -5.66
N THR A 64 -3.67 5.89 -5.80
CA THR A 64 -3.60 6.64 -7.07
C THR A 64 -2.29 6.45 -7.83
N GLY A 65 -1.22 6.02 -7.14
CA GLY A 65 0.14 6.04 -7.67
C GLY A 65 0.73 7.45 -7.82
N VAL A 66 0.07 8.48 -7.27
CA VAL A 66 0.43 9.90 -7.46
C VAL A 66 0.97 10.50 -6.16
N HIS A 67 2.03 11.30 -6.24
CA HIS A 67 2.65 11.92 -5.07
C HIS A 67 1.71 12.94 -4.38
N PRO A 68 1.77 13.13 -3.04
CA PRO A 68 0.89 14.04 -2.32
C PRO A 68 0.86 15.48 -2.80
N LEU A 69 2.01 16.00 -3.24
CA LEU A 69 2.12 17.35 -3.78
C LEU A 69 1.41 17.53 -5.14
N VAL A 70 1.14 16.42 -5.85
CA VAL A 70 0.42 16.44 -7.13
C VAL A 70 -1.08 16.25 -6.91
N HIS A 71 -1.50 15.25 -6.11
CA HIS A 71 -2.93 15.03 -5.84
C HIS A 71 -3.52 16.00 -4.80
N GLY A 72 -2.68 16.75 -4.08
CA GLY A 72 -3.06 17.84 -3.18
C GLY A 72 -3.61 17.43 -1.80
N ILE A 73 -3.96 16.16 -1.59
CA ILE A 73 -4.24 15.61 -0.25
C ILE A 73 -2.92 15.50 0.54
N VAL A 74 -2.67 16.44 1.46
CA VAL A 74 -1.40 16.55 2.20
C VAL A 74 -1.55 16.47 3.73
N SER A 75 -2.78 16.37 4.26
CA SER A 75 -3.02 16.24 5.70
C SER A 75 -4.35 15.53 5.99
N HIS A 76 -4.58 15.16 7.26
CA HIS A 76 -5.84 14.58 7.71
C HIS A 76 -7.02 15.56 7.70
N VAL A 77 -6.76 16.81 8.05
CA VAL A 77 -7.78 17.82 8.35
C VAL A 77 -7.95 18.84 7.21
N GLY A 78 -7.65 18.45 5.99
CA GLY A 78 -7.83 19.29 4.80
C GLY A 78 -9.27 19.27 4.27
N THR A 79 -9.69 20.37 3.64
CA THR A 79 -10.98 20.47 2.93
C THR A 79 -10.90 20.06 1.46
N ARG A 80 -9.68 19.87 0.94
CA ARG A 80 -9.44 19.48 -0.45
C ARG A 80 -9.94 18.06 -0.69
N LYS A 81 -10.67 17.89 -1.78
CA LYS A 81 -11.09 16.58 -2.30
C LYS A 81 -10.14 16.11 -3.40
N LEU A 82 -10.00 14.81 -3.57
CA LEU A 82 -9.27 14.23 -4.70
C LEU A 82 -9.97 14.65 -6.00
N SER A 83 -9.17 15.08 -7.00
CA SER A 83 -9.72 15.41 -8.32
C SER A 83 -10.27 14.14 -8.97
N PRO A 84 -11.46 14.18 -9.60
CA PRO A 84 -12.00 13.03 -10.34
C PRO A 84 -11.18 12.66 -11.58
N GLU A 85 -10.25 13.53 -12.01
CA GLU A 85 -9.33 13.25 -13.11
C GLU A 85 -8.17 12.33 -12.72
N ILE A 86 -7.95 12.10 -11.41
CA ILE A 86 -6.92 11.19 -10.90
C ILE A 86 -7.59 9.85 -10.60
N PRO A 87 -7.44 8.84 -11.46
CA PRO A 87 -8.08 7.55 -11.23
C PRO A 87 -7.43 6.84 -10.05
N MET A 88 -8.25 6.13 -9.28
CA MET A 88 -7.79 5.19 -8.27
C MET A 88 -7.59 3.80 -8.88
N VAL A 89 -6.76 2.99 -8.23
CA VAL A 89 -6.37 1.65 -8.70
C VAL A 89 -7.58 0.76 -8.95
N GLN A 90 -8.64 0.83 -8.14
CA GLN A 90 -9.86 0.05 -8.36
C GLN A 90 -10.63 0.46 -9.61
N GLU A 91 -10.54 1.72 -10.03
CA GLU A 91 -11.18 2.21 -11.25
C GLU A 91 -10.41 1.73 -12.48
N VAL A 92 -9.07 1.80 -12.40
CA VAL A 92 -8.17 1.25 -13.42
C VAL A 92 -8.38 -0.26 -13.56
N LEU A 93 -8.42 -1.00 -12.45
CA LEU A 93 -8.64 -2.45 -12.46
C LEU A 93 -10.03 -2.85 -12.96
N ARG A 94 -11.07 -2.03 -12.69
CA ARG A 94 -12.44 -2.29 -13.19
C ARG A 94 -12.56 -2.09 -14.69
N ALA A 95 -11.83 -1.11 -15.24
CA ALA A 95 -11.88 -0.78 -16.66
C ALA A 95 -11.11 -1.79 -17.54
N ASN A 96 -10.24 -2.61 -16.95
CA ASN A 96 -9.35 -3.54 -17.64
C ASN A 96 -9.72 -4.99 -17.42
#